data_AF-A0A7K4GKX8-F1
#
_entry.id   AF-A0A7K4GKX8-F1
#
_cell.length_a   1.000
_cell.length_b   1.000
_cell.length_c   1.000
_cell.angle_alpha   90.00
_cell.angle_beta   90.00
_cell.angle_gamma   90.00
#
_symmetry.space_group_name_H-M   'P 1'
#
loop_
_entity.id
_entity.type
_entity.pdbx_description
1 polymer ?
#
loop_
_entity_poly.entity_id
_entity_poly.type
_entity_poly.pdbx_seq_one_letter_code
_entity_poly.pdbx_strand_id
1 'polypeptide(L)'
;MPNADPNHVISISVTKFPQNLLIPAIDNAVSFQVTNQSTKEEHFKFVFEGENLEIEVKPIEFLDEVLFKSGETKAIQLQLEPTKNGFGKLTVNAYWMKLVEYIVNVEKIRDKIPLSKISRILKDKQYFKPSKSDSFNSKDFLITTNKSEVKKIEKQIEEIRTASTVSQVKNHSINVLKSEIEVILKLLAKSYLSIGEFYKALESALQLTNEGEKTELYYNLIRANATLNLENTLQAIKNLNDINKRNLVAKNIALDYIKIDPEQVGKILSIIEEDSARENAILEVISLSLEEDFKLALKFAEFVKDEIVKIKVLFNIIKKLHDNKNSESILTIINQINQIILNSNTIKLSDQNYRNPVYEFFKDTVCIIAELDSPEAADKIITGLSSEELKKIITKDLYNEIYKLVEEKQTKVEPIGEFSQFFLLNTYTSQINREVKDFSLLGGNVSSNILMGNFNFNIALISLFSFNFSIFPIIDRVYSEINYNSKKSISYYIYPSIKDHNQEELNVIQTTLKKFFQPESIKNRVTVFNLDFIPYLGKPSVILSSITDDVNTIKSKLVKKLGDRIDVIIDDDLFKGGKTVESLNSIFYSNNFNIVNLILSYEFINDYDIFKTFIQSLI
;
A
#
# COMPACT_ATOMS: atom_id res chain seq x y z
N MET A 1 -36.82 -23.91 -29.09
CA MET A 1 -36.01 -22.79 -28.58
C MET A 1 -36.03 -22.87 -27.06
N PRO A 2 -34.96 -23.31 -26.39
CA PRO A 2 -34.88 -23.24 -24.95
C PRO A 2 -34.48 -21.81 -24.54
N ASN A 3 -35.22 -21.26 -23.58
CA ASN A 3 -35.01 -19.95 -22.99
C ASN A 3 -33.57 -19.79 -22.49
N ALA A 4 -32.90 -18.71 -22.93
CA ALA A 4 -31.65 -18.25 -22.32
C ALA A 4 -31.95 -17.81 -20.88
N ASP A 5 -31.22 -18.38 -19.94
CA ASP A 5 -31.25 -17.97 -18.54
C ASP A 5 -30.78 -16.50 -18.47
N PRO A 6 -31.59 -15.54 -17.99
CA PRO A 6 -31.34 -14.10 -18.12
C PRO A 6 -30.12 -13.57 -17.34
N ASN A 7 -29.32 -14.45 -16.73
CA ASN A 7 -28.19 -14.11 -15.88
C ASN A 7 -26.80 -14.36 -16.51
N HIS A 8 -26.71 -14.98 -17.69
CA HIS A 8 -25.41 -15.23 -18.33
C HIS A 8 -25.10 -14.16 -19.37
N VAL A 9 -23.96 -13.48 -19.22
CA VAL A 9 -23.54 -12.42 -20.16
C VAL A 9 -23.00 -13.01 -21.47
N ILE A 10 -22.64 -14.31 -21.45
CA ILE A 10 -22.12 -15.04 -22.60
C ILE A 10 -22.75 -16.42 -22.74
N SER A 11 -22.97 -16.84 -23.98
CA SER A 11 -23.48 -18.18 -24.33
C SER A 11 -22.48 -18.93 -25.18
N ILE A 12 -22.23 -20.20 -24.85
CA ILE A 12 -21.32 -21.09 -25.57
C ILE A 12 -22.09 -22.33 -26.04
N SER A 13 -22.08 -22.58 -27.35
CA SER A 13 -22.74 -23.72 -27.98
C SER A 13 -21.73 -24.56 -28.74
N VAL A 14 -21.70 -25.88 -28.52
CA VAL A 14 -20.84 -26.80 -29.27
C VAL A 14 -21.45 -27.01 -30.67
N THR A 15 -20.65 -26.75 -31.72
CA THR A 15 -21.06 -26.91 -33.13
C THR A 15 -20.43 -28.12 -33.82
N LYS A 16 -19.26 -28.56 -33.34
CA LYS A 16 -18.60 -29.80 -33.79
C LYS A 16 -18.04 -30.51 -32.58
N PHE A 17 -18.32 -31.81 -32.45
CA PHE A 17 -17.78 -32.65 -31.38
C PHE A 17 -17.34 -34.00 -31.98
N PRO A 18 -16.12 -34.49 -31.67
CA PRO A 18 -15.64 -35.78 -32.15
C PRO A 18 -16.59 -36.92 -31.79
N GLN A 19 -16.90 -37.77 -32.77
CA GLN A 19 -17.80 -38.94 -32.59
C GLN A 19 -17.04 -40.27 -32.58
N ASN A 20 -15.72 -40.20 -32.62
CA ASN A 20 -14.79 -41.32 -32.80
C ASN A 20 -13.80 -41.40 -31.63
N LEU A 21 -13.06 -42.50 -31.57
CA LEU A 21 -11.88 -42.63 -30.72
C LEU A 21 -10.80 -41.63 -31.14
N LEU A 22 -10.32 -40.78 -30.25
CA LEU A 22 -9.28 -39.81 -30.57
C LEU A 22 -7.94 -40.51 -30.71
N ILE A 23 -7.30 -40.35 -31.88
CA ILE A 23 -5.93 -40.80 -32.13
C ILE A 23 -5.11 -39.64 -32.73
N PRO A 24 -3.78 -39.56 -32.53
CA PRO A 24 -2.97 -38.47 -33.08
C PRO A 24 -2.98 -38.40 -34.62
N ALA A 25 -3.25 -39.51 -35.30
CA ALA A 25 -3.16 -39.61 -36.77
C ALA A 25 -4.39 -39.09 -37.53
N ILE A 26 -5.35 -38.47 -36.85
CA ILE A 26 -6.60 -37.95 -37.44
C ILE A 26 -6.93 -36.56 -36.90
N ASP A 27 -7.77 -35.83 -37.65
CA ASP A 27 -8.25 -34.50 -37.28
C ASP A 27 -9.28 -34.57 -36.14
N ASN A 28 -8.85 -34.35 -34.90
CA ASN A 28 -9.74 -34.26 -33.74
C ASN A 28 -10.05 -32.79 -33.44
N ALA A 29 -11.12 -32.26 -34.02
CA ALA A 29 -11.54 -30.88 -33.77
C ALA A 29 -12.83 -30.81 -32.95
N VAL A 30 -12.84 -29.94 -31.94
CA VAL A 30 -14.06 -29.46 -31.27
C VAL A 30 -14.29 -28.02 -31.70
N SER A 31 -15.53 -27.65 -32.02
CA SER A 31 -15.86 -26.28 -32.39
C SER A 31 -16.98 -25.74 -31.52
N PHE A 32 -16.87 -24.47 -31.16
CA PHE A 32 -17.81 -23.72 -30.36
C PHE A 32 -18.26 -22.47 -31.10
N GLN A 33 -19.50 -22.08 -30.89
CA GLN A 33 -20.01 -20.73 -31.16
C GLN A 33 -20.22 -20.04 -29.84
N VAL A 34 -19.59 -18.88 -29.69
CA VAL A 34 -19.67 -18.05 -28.50
C VAL A 34 -20.37 -16.76 -28.85
N THR A 35 -21.42 -16.42 -28.09
CA THR A 35 -22.26 -15.24 -28.35
C THR A 35 -22.34 -14.35 -27.12
N ASN A 36 -22.05 -13.06 -27.28
CA ASN A 36 -22.26 -12.07 -26.23
C ASN A 36 -23.76 -11.75 -26.12
N GLN A 37 -24.35 -12.07 -24.97
CA GLN A 37 -25.76 -11.82 -24.67
C GLN A 37 -25.99 -10.46 -23.99
N SER A 38 -24.91 -9.73 -23.63
CA SER A 38 -25.01 -8.35 -23.14
C SER A 38 -25.61 -7.43 -24.19
N THR A 39 -26.30 -6.40 -23.71
CA THR A 39 -26.75 -5.26 -24.52
C THR A 39 -25.62 -4.30 -24.88
N LYS A 40 -24.41 -4.54 -24.34
CA LYS A 40 -23.21 -3.71 -24.54
C LYS A 40 -22.08 -4.53 -25.13
N GLU A 41 -21.08 -3.80 -25.61
CA GLU A 41 -19.78 -4.36 -25.94
C GLU A 41 -19.06 -4.74 -24.63
N GLU A 42 -18.52 -5.95 -24.58
CA GLU A 42 -17.92 -6.54 -23.38
C GLU A 42 -16.64 -7.31 -23.72
N HIS A 43 -15.77 -7.42 -22.73
CA HIS A 43 -14.49 -8.13 -22.83
C HIS A 43 -14.59 -9.50 -22.14
N PHE A 44 -14.11 -10.55 -22.81
CA PHE A 44 -14.11 -11.90 -22.27
C PHE A 44 -12.75 -12.56 -22.40
N LYS A 45 -12.41 -13.42 -21.44
CA LYS A 45 -11.22 -14.27 -21.49
C LYS A 45 -11.64 -15.73 -21.44
N PHE A 46 -11.12 -16.54 -22.37
CA PHE A 46 -11.37 -17.97 -22.42
C PHE A 46 -10.13 -18.72 -21.94
N VAL A 47 -10.36 -19.81 -21.20
CA VAL A 47 -9.30 -20.69 -20.74
C VAL A 47 -9.67 -22.12 -21.12
N PHE A 48 -8.78 -22.77 -21.86
CA PHE A 48 -8.92 -24.13 -22.34
C PHE A 48 -7.86 -25.00 -21.68
N GLU A 49 -8.28 -26.04 -20.96
CA GLU A 49 -7.37 -26.92 -20.23
C GLU A 49 -7.56 -28.37 -20.68
N GLY A 50 -6.45 -29.06 -20.93
CA GLY A 50 -6.42 -30.45 -21.36
C GLY A 50 -5.79 -31.35 -20.31
N GLU A 51 -6.47 -32.44 -19.95
CA GLU A 51 -5.87 -33.57 -19.22
C GLU A 51 -5.74 -34.75 -20.19
N ASN A 52 -4.54 -35.32 -20.33
CA ASN A 52 -4.22 -36.33 -21.35
C ASN A 52 -4.55 -35.89 -22.81
N LEU A 53 -4.68 -34.58 -23.02
CA LEU A 53 -4.96 -33.91 -24.28
C LEU A 53 -4.09 -32.66 -24.38
N GLU A 54 -3.42 -32.48 -25.50
CA GLU A 54 -2.90 -31.19 -25.93
C GLU A 54 -3.98 -30.46 -26.73
N ILE A 55 -4.05 -29.14 -26.57
CA ILE A 55 -5.08 -28.29 -27.16
C ILE A 55 -4.41 -27.17 -27.94
N GLU A 56 -4.70 -27.09 -29.23
CA GLU A 56 -4.37 -25.94 -30.06
C GLU A 56 -5.64 -25.11 -30.30
N VAL A 57 -5.61 -23.83 -29.94
CA VAL A 57 -6.75 -22.91 -30.04
C VAL A 57 -6.69 -22.13 -31.34
N LYS A 58 -7.80 -22.13 -32.10
CA LYS A 58 -7.96 -21.39 -33.36
C LYS A 58 -9.28 -20.61 -33.37
N PRO A 59 -9.29 -19.29 -33.66
CA PRO A 59 -8.11 -18.44 -33.86
C PRO A 59 -7.34 -18.17 -32.56
N ILE A 60 -6.05 -17.83 -32.68
CA ILE A 60 -5.10 -17.64 -31.56
C ILE A 60 -5.52 -16.50 -30.63
N GLU A 61 -6.29 -15.52 -31.13
CA GLU A 61 -6.81 -14.39 -30.33
C GLU A 61 -7.59 -14.82 -29.08
N PHE A 62 -8.17 -16.03 -29.08
CA PHE A 62 -8.89 -16.59 -27.94
C PHE A 62 -7.99 -17.07 -26.79
N LEU A 63 -6.65 -17.00 -26.94
CA LEU A 63 -5.71 -17.17 -25.84
C LEU A 63 -5.61 -15.91 -24.96
N ASP A 64 -5.97 -14.75 -25.52
CA ASP A 64 -5.97 -13.46 -24.85
C ASP A 64 -7.40 -12.99 -24.53
N GLU A 65 -7.53 -11.75 -24.07
CA GLU A 65 -8.81 -11.09 -23.88
C GLU A 65 -9.42 -10.69 -25.23
N VAL A 66 -10.68 -11.07 -25.46
CA VAL A 66 -11.40 -10.87 -26.70
C VAL A 66 -12.59 -9.96 -26.47
N LEU A 67 -12.70 -8.92 -27.31
CA LEU A 67 -13.83 -8.01 -27.35
C LEU A 67 -14.99 -8.60 -28.16
N PHE A 68 -16.20 -8.49 -27.64
CA PHE A 68 -17.44 -8.86 -28.33
C PHE A 68 -18.43 -7.71 -28.32
N LYS A 69 -18.93 -7.32 -29.49
CA LYS A 69 -20.08 -6.41 -29.60
C LYS A 69 -21.35 -7.09 -29.07
N SER A 70 -22.35 -6.29 -28.74
CA SER A 70 -23.66 -6.81 -28.31
C SER A 70 -24.26 -7.73 -29.38
N GLY A 71 -24.62 -8.96 -28.99
CA GLY A 71 -25.17 -9.98 -29.89
C GLY A 71 -24.17 -10.60 -30.87
N GLU A 72 -22.88 -10.24 -30.81
CA GLU A 72 -21.87 -10.81 -31.70
C GLU A 72 -21.60 -12.28 -31.38
N THR A 73 -21.56 -13.10 -32.42
CA THR A 73 -21.15 -14.50 -32.35
C THR A 73 -19.80 -14.71 -33.02
N LYS A 74 -18.87 -15.35 -32.32
CA LYS A 74 -17.57 -15.78 -32.86
C LYS A 74 -17.42 -17.30 -32.75
N ALA A 75 -16.66 -17.88 -33.66
CA ALA A 75 -16.37 -19.31 -33.67
C ALA A 75 -14.98 -19.58 -33.10
N ILE A 76 -14.88 -20.60 -32.25
CA ILE A 76 -13.63 -21.11 -31.69
C ILE A 76 -13.51 -22.57 -32.09
N GLN A 77 -12.37 -22.96 -32.64
CA GLN A 77 -12.01 -24.34 -32.93
C GLN A 77 -10.83 -24.75 -32.06
N LEU A 78 -10.97 -25.88 -31.37
CA LEU A 78 -9.91 -26.51 -30.60
C LEU A 78 -9.47 -27.76 -31.35
N GLN A 79 -8.20 -27.81 -31.74
CA GLN A 79 -7.58 -29.05 -32.19
C GLN A 79 -7.10 -29.83 -30.98
N LEU A 80 -7.48 -31.09 -30.88
CA LEU A 80 -7.14 -31.96 -29.78
C LEU A 80 -6.11 -33.01 -30.23
N GLU A 81 -5.02 -33.11 -29.49
CA GLU A 81 -4.04 -34.17 -29.68
C GLU A 81 -3.99 -35.06 -28.43
N PRO A 82 -4.40 -36.34 -28.53
CA PRO A 82 -4.36 -37.23 -27.38
C PRO A 82 -2.91 -37.58 -27.01
N THR A 83 -2.60 -37.54 -25.72
CA THR A 83 -1.25 -37.84 -25.21
C THR A 83 -1.17 -39.16 -24.43
N LYS A 84 -2.31 -39.72 -24.01
CA LYS A 84 -2.39 -40.98 -23.26
C LYS A 84 -3.56 -41.85 -23.73
N ASN A 85 -3.47 -43.16 -23.53
CA ASN A 85 -4.64 -44.04 -23.69
C ASN A 85 -5.62 -43.89 -22.51
N GLY A 86 -6.92 -44.01 -22.79
CA GLY A 86 -7.96 -43.96 -21.76
C GLY A 86 -8.93 -42.82 -22.02
N PHE A 87 -9.02 -41.90 -21.06
CA PHE A 87 -9.80 -40.67 -21.20
C PHE A 87 -8.88 -39.47 -21.39
N GLY A 88 -9.31 -38.57 -22.27
CA GLY A 88 -8.89 -37.18 -22.34
C GLY A 88 -9.99 -36.29 -21.77
N LYS A 89 -9.62 -35.24 -21.04
CA LYS A 89 -10.55 -34.25 -20.50
C LYS A 89 -10.25 -32.89 -21.10
N LEU A 90 -11.24 -32.28 -21.74
CA LEU A 90 -11.21 -30.89 -22.19
C LEU A 90 -12.05 -30.04 -21.24
N THR A 91 -11.47 -29.03 -20.61
CA THR A 91 -12.20 -28.05 -19.78
C THR A 91 -12.21 -26.70 -20.49
N VAL A 92 -13.38 -26.07 -20.55
CA VAL A 92 -13.61 -24.77 -21.17
C VAL A 92 -14.19 -23.82 -20.14
N ASN A 93 -13.47 -22.75 -19.86
CA ASN A 93 -13.89 -21.68 -18.95
C ASN A 93 -14.01 -20.36 -19.72
N ALA A 94 -15.01 -19.54 -19.37
CA ALA A 94 -15.12 -18.17 -19.86
C ALA A 94 -15.31 -17.20 -18.70
N TYR A 95 -14.54 -16.11 -18.74
CA TYR A 95 -14.53 -15.06 -17.74
C TYR A 95 -14.94 -13.74 -18.39
N TRP A 96 -15.88 -13.02 -17.77
CA TRP A 96 -16.20 -11.64 -18.11
C TRP A 96 -15.24 -10.69 -17.40
N MET A 97 -14.54 -9.86 -18.17
CA MET A 97 -13.55 -8.91 -17.68
C MET A 97 -14.24 -7.59 -17.32
N LYS A 98 -14.88 -7.55 -16.14
CA LYS A 98 -15.75 -6.45 -15.75
C LYS A 98 -14.96 -5.28 -15.15
N LEU A 99 -15.19 -4.08 -15.66
CA LEU A 99 -14.72 -2.85 -15.03
C LEU A 99 -15.55 -2.59 -13.75
N VAL A 100 -14.88 -2.56 -12.60
CA VAL A 100 -15.50 -2.29 -11.29
C VAL A 100 -14.95 -1.00 -10.70
N GLU A 101 -15.86 -0.17 -10.18
CA GLU A 101 -15.52 1.02 -9.40
C GLU A 101 -15.32 0.64 -7.93
N TYR A 102 -14.27 1.16 -7.31
CA TYR A 102 -14.02 1.02 -5.87
C TYR A 102 -13.52 2.34 -5.28
N ILE A 103 -13.74 2.49 -3.97
CA ILE A 103 -13.36 3.70 -3.23
C ILE A 103 -12.10 3.40 -2.44
N VAL A 104 -11.11 4.28 -2.52
CA VAL A 104 -9.90 4.25 -1.69
C VAL A 104 -9.77 5.54 -0.89
N ASN A 105 -9.32 5.42 0.36
CA ASN A 105 -8.95 6.57 1.18
C ASN A 105 -7.51 6.97 0.85
N VAL A 106 -7.33 8.14 0.24
CA VAL A 106 -6.02 8.69 -0.10
C VAL A 106 -5.71 9.86 0.82
N GLU A 107 -4.48 9.90 1.32
CA GLU A 107 -3.97 11.03 2.08
C GLU A 107 -3.67 12.20 1.16
N LYS A 108 -4.23 13.38 1.47
CA LYS A 108 -3.97 14.63 0.77
C LYS A 108 -3.56 15.73 1.73
N ILE A 109 -2.72 16.64 1.25
CA ILE A 109 -2.41 17.89 1.94
C ILE A 109 -3.68 18.76 1.96
N ARG A 110 -3.91 19.46 3.06
CA ARG A 110 -5.02 20.41 3.20
C ARG A 110 -4.68 21.71 2.51
N ASP A 111 -5.69 22.36 1.94
CA ASP A 111 -5.52 23.69 1.35
C ASP A 111 -5.32 24.78 2.43
N LYS A 112 -5.84 24.55 3.65
CA LYS A 112 -5.74 25.45 4.81
C LYS A 112 -5.80 24.66 6.11
N ILE A 113 -5.18 25.19 7.18
CA ILE A 113 -5.35 24.63 8.52
C ILE A 113 -6.79 24.84 9.03
N PRO A 114 -7.35 23.89 9.80
CA PRO A 114 -8.76 23.97 10.23
C PRO A 114 -9.02 24.94 11.39
N LEU A 115 -8.05 25.12 12.29
CA LEU A 115 -8.17 25.97 13.48
C LEU A 115 -6.84 26.66 13.75
N SER A 116 -6.86 27.99 13.90
CA SER A 116 -5.69 28.79 14.27
C SER A 116 -5.08 28.29 15.59
N LYS A 117 -3.78 28.06 15.60
CA LYS A 117 -3.02 27.58 16.76
C LYS A 117 -1.91 28.53 17.17
N ILE A 118 -1.47 29.44 16.29
CA ILE A 118 -0.35 30.35 16.54
C ILE A 118 -0.51 31.13 17.85
N SER A 119 -1.70 31.68 18.13
CA SER A 119 -1.94 32.43 19.37
C SER A 119 -1.79 31.57 20.63
N ARG A 120 -2.19 30.30 20.56
CA ARG A 120 -2.03 29.35 21.66
C ARG A 120 -0.57 28.97 21.84
N ILE A 121 0.12 28.62 20.75
CA ILE A 121 1.55 28.31 20.75
C ILE A 121 2.34 29.46 21.38
N LEU A 122 2.15 30.69 20.91
CA LEU A 122 2.92 31.84 21.40
C LEU A 122 2.57 32.25 22.85
N LYS A 123 1.36 31.96 23.33
CA LYS A 123 0.98 32.20 24.73
C LYS A 123 1.82 31.37 25.68
N ASP A 124 2.05 30.09 25.35
CA ASP A 124 2.76 29.13 26.19
C ASP A 124 4.29 29.32 26.16
N LYS A 125 4.80 30.16 25.26
CA LYS A 125 6.23 30.29 24.93
C LYS A 125 6.83 31.65 25.36
N GLN A 126 6.44 32.14 26.54
CA GLN A 126 7.04 33.35 27.12
C GLN A 126 8.20 33.02 28.06
N TYR A 127 9.42 33.29 27.62
CA TYR A 127 10.63 32.84 28.32
C TYR A 127 11.34 33.91 29.15
N PHE A 128 11.14 35.20 28.84
CA PHE A 128 11.76 36.30 29.59
C PHE A 128 10.71 37.34 29.98
N LYS A 129 10.97 38.03 31.09
CA LYS A 129 10.15 39.14 31.58
C LYS A 129 10.74 40.46 31.07
N PRO A 130 9.90 41.48 30.80
CA PRO A 130 10.37 42.81 30.47
C PRO A 130 11.34 43.32 31.53
N SER A 131 12.57 43.65 31.13
CA SER A 131 13.50 44.38 31.99
C SER A 131 13.06 45.84 32.09
N LYS A 132 13.23 46.45 33.27
CA LYS A 132 13.00 47.89 33.45
C LYS A 132 14.34 48.60 33.34
N SER A 133 14.40 49.62 32.49
CA SER A 133 15.49 50.61 32.54
C SER A 133 15.46 51.30 33.90
N ASP A 134 16.64 51.55 34.47
CA ASP A 134 16.74 52.54 35.54
C ASP A 134 16.62 53.96 34.96
N SER A 135 16.44 54.96 35.83
CA SER A 135 16.20 56.35 35.46
C SER A 135 17.48 57.17 35.30
N PHE A 136 18.59 56.55 34.90
CA PHE A 136 19.87 57.23 34.79
C PHE A 136 19.93 58.24 33.64
N ASN A 137 20.52 59.40 33.88
CA ASN A 137 20.77 60.43 32.87
C ASN A 137 22.21 60.95 33.00
N SER A 138 23.03 60.70 31.97
CA SER A 138 24.45 61.12 31.97
C SER A 138 24.62 62.63 32.11
N LYS A 139 23.65 63.43 31.64
CA LYS A 139 23.67 64.90 31.74
C LYS A 139 23.63 65.39 33.18
N ASP A 140 23.11 64.62 34.12
CA ASP A 140 23.06 65.01 35.53
C ASP A 140 24.47 65.05 36.17
N PHE A 141 25.47 64.47 35.49
CA PHE A 141 26.86 64.40 35.90
C PHE A 141 27.79 65.31 35.07
N LEU A 142 27.25 66.01 34.07
CA LEU A 142 27.97 66.94 33.21
C LEU A 142 27.50 68.37 33.47
N ILE A 143 28.42 69.27 33.79
CA ILE A 143 28.13 70.67 34.10
C ILE A 143 28.92 71.60 33.20
N THR A 144 28.42 72.81 32.99
CA THR A 144 29.17 73.86 32.30
C THR A 144 30.28 74.38 33.22
N THR A 145 31.53 74.06 32.90
CA THR A 145 32.69 74.55 33.67
C THR A 145 33.95 74.67 32.81
N ASN A 146 35.02 75.23 33.36
CA ASN A 146 36.35 75.31 32.75
C ASN A 146 37.49 75.05 33.77
N LYS A 147 38.72 74.86 33.27
CA LYS A 147 39.90 74.58 34.10
C LYS A 147 40.18 75.63 35.19
N SER A 148 39.80 76.89 34.98
CA SER A 148 40.03 77.96 35.96
C SER A 148 39.03 77.90 37.12
N GLU A 149 37.79 77.48 36.85
CA GLU A 149 36.74 77.27 37.86
C GLU A 149 37.01 76.03 38.68
N VAL A 150 37.46 74.94 38.06
CA VAL A 150 37.90 73.72 38.77
C VAL A 150 38.96 74.06 39.82
N LYS A 151 39.97 74.88 39.48
CA LYS A 151 40.99 75.35 40.44
C LYS A 151 40.42 76.19 41.58
N LYS A 152 39.36 76.97 41.34
CA LYS A 152 38.67 77.72 42.40
C LYS A 152 37.97 76.76 43.37
N ILE A 153 37.33 75.73 42.83
CA ILE A 153 36.66 74.70 43.64
C ILE A 153 37.69 73.91 44.46
N GLU A 154 38.82 73.49 43.88
CA GLU A 154 39.94 72.86 44.60
C GLU A 154 40.40 73.72 45.79
N LYS A 155 40.63 75.03 45.53
CA LYS A 155 41.06 75.97 46.57
C LYS A 155 40.03 76.14 47.69
N GLN A 156 38.74 76.18 47.35
CA GLN A 156 37.66 76.22 48.35
C GLN A 156 37.66 74.98 49.25
N ILE A 157 37.91 73.78 48.70
CA ILE A 157 38.01 72.55 49.50
C ILE A 157 39.21 72.63 50.45
N GLU A 158 40.36 73.12 50.00
CA GLU A 158 41.55 73.28 50.86
C GLU A 158 41.35 74.31 51.97
N GLU A 159 40.70 75.44 51.67
CA GLU A 159 40.36 76.49 52.65
C GLU A 159 39.41 75.95 53.74
N ILE A 160 38.41 75.14 53.37
CA ILE A 160 37.50 74.52 54.34
C ILE A 160 38.22 73.43 55.15
N ARG A 161 39.07 72.61 54.51
CA ARG A 161 39.87 71.58 55.20
C ARG A 161 40.80 72.18 56.24
N THR A 162 41.52 73.25 55.88
CA THR A 162 42.43 73.96 56.80
C THR A 162 41.68 74.66 57.94
N ALA A 163 40.50 75.24 57.70
CA ALA A 163 39.66 75.80 58.75
C ALA A 163 39.14 74.75 59.75
N SER A 164 38.86 73.53 59.27
CA SER A 164 38.44 72.41 60.13
C SER A 164 39.56 71.79 60.98
N THR A 165 40.84 71.88 60.58
CA THR A 165 41.98 71.44 61.40
C THR A 165 42.30 72.40 62.55
N VAL A 166 41.94 73.69 62.42
CA VAL A 166 42.22 74.75 63.41
C VAL A 166 41.13 74.81 64.50
N SER A 167 39.94 74.25 64.25
CA SER A 167 38.75 74.38 65.13
C SER A 167 38.36 73.07 65.82
N GLN A 168 39.15 72.61 66.80
CA GLN A 168 38.85 71.39 67.59
C GLN A 168 37.77 71.56 68.70
N VAL A 169 36.92 72.59 68.66
CA VAL A 169 35.97 72.86 69.76
C VAL A 169 34.52 72.93 69.22
N LYS A 170 33.75 71.85 69.48
CA LYS A 170 32.30 71.58 69.25
C LYS A 170 31.96 70.63 68.07
N ASN A 171 31.53 69.41 68.42
CA ASN A 171 31.10 68.34 67.50
C ASN A 171 29.99 68.71 66.51
N HIS A 172 29.15 69.72 66.79
CA HIS A 172 28.04 70.10 65.90
C HIS A 172 28.52 70.89 64.66
N SER A 173 29.56 71.72 64.80
CA SER A 173 30.13 72.50 63.69
C SER A 173 30.93 71.65 62.71
N ILE A 174 31.51 70.54 63.18
CA ILE A 174 32.30 69.61 62.36
C ILE A 174 31.42 68.81 61.40
N ASN A 175 30.22 68.40 61.81
CA ASN A 175 29.30 67.65 60.95
C ASN A 175 28.72 68.52 59.82
N VAL A 176 28.45 69.81 60.08
CA VAL A 176 28.00 70.77 59.07
C VAL A 176 29.11 71.00 58.02
N LEU A 177 30.35 71.24 58.45
CA LEU A 177 31.50 71.40 57.56
C LEU A 177 31.79 70.15 56.73
N LYS A 178 31.62 68.95 57.30
CA LYS A 178 31.74 67.69 56.54
C LYS A 178 30.68 67.57 55.44
N SER A 179 29.42 67.91 55.73
CA SER A 179 28.36 67.88 54.73
C SER A 179 28.57 68.90 53.60
N GLU A 180 29.13 70.08 53.90
CA GLU A 180 29.51 71.08 52.89
C GLU A 180 30.66 70.59 52.01
N ILE A 181 31.70 69.97 52.60
CA ILE A 181 32.78 69.35 51.83
C ILE A 181 32.24 68.26 50.90
N GLU A 182 31.30 67.43 51.34
CA GLU A 182 30.71 66.38 50.49
C GLU A 182 29.95 66.95 49.28
N VAL A 183 29.20 68.05 49.46
CA VAL A 183 28.53 68.75 48.35
C VAL A 183 29.54 69.32 47.36
N ILE A 184 30.61 69.93 47.86
CA ILE A 184 31.66 70.54 47.01
C ILE A 184 32.48 69.43 46.31
N LEU A 185 32.76 68.30 46.95
CA LEU A 185 33.43 67.15 46.33
C LEU A 185 32.59 66.54 45.20
N LYS A 186 31.26 66.42 45.38
CA LYS A 186 30.33 66.00 44.31
C LYS A 186 30.39 66.97 43.12
N LEU A 187 30.37 68.27 43.39
CA LEU A 187 30.49 69.30 42.35
C LEU A 187 31.85 69.24 41.64
N LEU A 188 32.94 69.07 42.39
CA LEU A 188 34.29 68.96 41.86
C LEU A 188 34.43 67.72 40.95
N ALA A 189 33.90 66.58 41.36
CA ALA A 189 33.93 65.36 40.56
C ALA A 189 33.20 65.53 39.22
N LYS A 190 32.00 66.13 39.22
CA LYS A 190 31.26 66.48 37.98
C LYS A 190 32.04 67.49 37.12
N SER A 191 32.70 68.46 37.75
CA SER A 191 33.50 69.47 37.07
C SER A 191 34.69 68.86 36.34
N TYR A 192 35.44 67.97 37.00
CA TYR A 192 36.56 67.24 36.37
C TYR A 192 36.11 66.38 35.20
N LEU A 193 35.00 65.65 35.36
CA LEU A 193 34.45 64.83 34.27
C LEU A 193 34.11 65.71 33.05
N SER A 194 33.49 66.86 33.27
CA SER A 194 33.06 67.78 32.22
C SER A 194 34.22 68.41 31.43
N ILE A 195 35.40 68.54 32.03
CA ILE A 195 36.62 69.02 31.35
C ILE A 195 37.51 67.88 30.81
N GLY A 196 37.06 66.63 30.87
CA GLY A 196 37.77 65.46 30.37
C GLY A 196 38.83 64.88 31.32
N GLU A 197 38.92 65.35 32.57
CA GLU A 197 39.85 64.84 33.59
C GLU A 197 39.24 63.65 34.37
N PHE A 198 38.91 62.57 33.66
CA PHE A 198 38.14 61.44 34.17
C PHE A 198 38.70 60.79 35.46
N TYR A 199 40.00 60.47 35.52
CA TYR A 199 40.57 59.83 36.71
C TYR A 199 40.53 60.73 37.95
N LYS A 200 40.68 62.05 37.79
CA LYS A 200 40.52 63.01 38.90
C LYS A 200 39.07 63.12 39.37
N ALA A 201 38.11 62.96 38.45
CA ALA A 201 36.70 62.87 38.82
C ALA A 201 36.44 61.65 39.73
N LEU A 202 37.02 60.49 39.38
CA LEU A 202 36.93 59.28 40.18
C LEU A 202 37.63 59.43 41.55
N GLU A 203 38.84 60.00 41.57
CA GLU A 203 39.57 60.30 42.82
C GLU A 203 38.78 61.23 43.74
N SER A 204 38.10 62.24 43.18
CA SER A 204 37.25 63.16 43.95
C SER A 204 36.06 62.45 44.57
N ALA A 205 35.43 61.52 43.85
CA ALA A 205 34.34 60.72 44.39
C ALA A 205 34.81 59.80 45.54
N LEU A 206 36.03 59.25 45.45
CA LEU A 206 36.61 58.40 46.50
C LEU A 206 36.91 59.14 47.81
N GLN A 207 36.92 60.48 47.82
CA GLN A 207 37.13 61.30 49.01
C GLN A 207 35.86 61.53 49.85
N LEU A 208 34.70 61.08 49.38
CA LEU A 208 33.44 61.15 50.14
C LEU A 208 33.47 60.21 51.34
N THR A 209 32.85 60.62 52.46
CA THR A 209 32.87 59.84 53.71
C THR A 209 31.69 58.88 53.82
N ASN A 210 30.56 59.19 53.20
CA ASN A 210 29.43 58.28 53.06
C ASN A 210 29.73 57.20 51.99
N GLU A 211 29.94 55.95 52.41
CA GLU A 211 30.26 54.84 51.51
C GLU A 211 29.17 54.54 50.47
N GLY A 212 27.89 54.78 50.79
CA GLY A 212 26.77 54.59 49.85
C GLY A 212 26.83 55.61 48.72
N GLU A 213 26.90 56.90 49.06
CA GLU A 213 27.00 57.98 48.08
C GLU A 213 28.30 57.95 47.29
N LYS A 214 29.41 57.59 47.95
CA LYS A 214 30.72 57.37 47.32
C LYS A 214 30.61 56.31 46.23
N THR A 215 30.02 55.16 46.54
CA THR A 215 29.87 54.04 45.60
C THR A 215 28.95 54.43 44.45
N GLU A 216 27.81 55.06 44.74
CA GLU A 216 26.84 55.50 43.74
C GLU A 216 27.45 56.53 42.79
N LEU A 217 28.06 57.60 43.32
CA LEU A 217 28.70 58.64 42.52
C LEU A 217 29.83 58.07 41.68
N TYR A 218 30.69 57.22 42.25
CA TYR A 218 31.82 56.63 41.55
C TYR A 218 31.37 55.84 40.31
N TYR A 219 30.38 54.96 40.44
CA TYR A 219 29.88 54.19 39.30
C TYR A 219 29.07 55.02 38.32
N ASN A 220 28.30 55.99 38.79
CA ASN A 220 27.57 56.91 37.92
C ASN A 220 28.51 57.82 37.11
N LEU A 221 29.67 58.20 37.66
CA LEU A 221 30.71 58.93 36.91
C LEU A 221 31.36 58.05 35.84
N ILE A 222 31.62 56.76 36.14
CA ILE A 222 32.09 55.79 35.13
C ILE A 222 31.06 55.67 34.00
N ARG A 223 29.78 55.48 34.35
CA ARG A 223 28.67 55.37 33.40
C ARG A 223 28.47 56.64 32.57
N ALA A 224 28.56 57.82 33.19
CA ALA A 224 28.48 59.10 32.50
C ALA A 224 29.67 59.34 31.55
N ASN A 225 30.88 58.97 31.97
CA ASN A 225 32.08 59.08 31.13
C ASN A 225 32.01 58.22 29.88
N ALA A 226 31.26 57.11 29.89
CA ALA A 226 31.05 56.27 28.71
C ALA A 226 30.63 57.14 27.52
N THR A 227 29.64 58.03 27.72
CA THR A 227 29.08 58.92 26.70
C THR A 227 30.07 59.94 26.13
N LEU A 228 31.16 60.22 26.85
CA LEU A 228 32.23 61.12 26.40
C LEU A 228 33.40 60.36 25.77
N ASN A 229 33.81 59.24 26.37
CA ASN A 229 34.93 58.43 25.94
C ASN A 229 34.73 56.97 26.38
N LEU A 230 34.24 56.15 25.46
CA LEU A 230 33.95 54.74 25.71
C LEU A 230 35.23 53.97 26.06
N GLU A 231 36.31 54.09 25.27
CA GLU A 231 37.55 53.31 25.48
C GLU A 231 38.14 53.50 26.88
N ASN A 232 38.27 54.76 27.34
CA ASN A 232 38.77 55.06 28.67
C ASN A 232 37.86 54.49 29.76
N THR A 233 36.56 54.50 29.52
CA THR A 233 35.57 53.93 30.44
C THR A 233 35.71 52.41 30.52
N LEU A 234 35.83 51.72 29.39
CA LEU A 234 36.01 50.27 29.35
C LEU A 234 37.30 49.85 30.08
N GLN A 235 38.38 50.63 29.93
CA GLN A 235 39.63 50.38 30.66
C GLN A 235 39.46 50.57 32.17
N ALA A 236 38.73 51.60 32.61
CA ALA A 236 38.45 51.81 34.03
C ALA A 236 37.58 50.70 34.63
N ILE A 237 36.59 50.17 33.87
CA ILE A 237 35.77 49.03 34.30
C ILE A 237 36.64 47.78 34.48
N LYS A 238 37.57 47.50 33.56
CA LYS A 238 38.49 46.36 33.67
C LYS A 238 39.36 46.41 34.92
N ASN A 239 39.70 47.61 35.39
CA ASN A 239 40.52 47.83 36.58
C ASN A 239 39.72 47.75 37.90
N LEU A 240 38.41 47.47 37.88
CA LEU A 240 37.62 47.29 39.10
C LEU A 240 37.89 45.92 39.73
N ASN A 241 38.25 45.91 41.01
CA ASN A 241 38.58 44.69 41.76
C ASN A 241 37.37 43.79 42.07
N ASP A 242 36.17 44.38 42.17
CA ASP A 242 34.93 43.65 42.47
C ASP A 242 34.26 43.21 41.17
N ILE A 243 34.29 41.90 40.90
CA ILE A 243 33.75 41.31 39.67
C ILE A 243 32.23 41.52 39.52
N ASN A 244 31.48 41.48 40.61
CA ASN A 244 30.03 41.65 40.58
C ASN A 244 29.68 43.08 40.21
N LYS A 245 30.37 44.06 40.80
CA LYS A 245 30.18 45.48 40.49
C LYS A 245 30.68 45.81 39.09
N ARG A 246 31.79 45.22 38.66
CA ARG A 246 32.31 45.32 37.29
C ARG A 246 31.27 44.86 36.27
N ASN A 247 30.69 43.67 36.47
CA ASN A 247 29.68 43.10 35.59
C ASN A 247 28.40 43.96 35.59
N LEU A 248 27.96 44.44 36.75
CA LEU A 248 26.80 45.31 36.88
C LEU A 248 26.96 46.65 36.14
N VAL A 249 28.12 47.30 36.29
CA VAL A 249 28.42 48.58 35.61
C VAL A 249 28.51 48.38 34.10
N ALA A 250 29.19 47.32 33.64
CA ALA A 250 29.26 46.99 32.23
C ALA A 250 27.86 46.74 31.63
N LYS A 251 27.00 45.99 32.34
CA LYS A 251 25.61 45.77 31.95
C LYS A 251 24.82 47.07 31.84
N ASN A 252 24.89 47.94 32.86
CA ASN A 252 24.13 49.19 32.86
C ASN A 252 24.57 50.14 31.72
N ILE A 253 25.87 50.19 31.43
CA ILE A 253 26.38 50.94 30.27
C ILE A 253 25.89 50.32 28.97
N ALA A 254 25.87 48.98 28.84
CA ALA A 254 25.33 48.32 27.66
C ALA A 254 23.84 48.66 27.44
N LEU A 255 23.04 48.72 28.51
CA LEU A 255 21.63 49.12 28.45
C LEU A 255 21.46 50.58 27.99
N ASP A 256 22.27 51.52 28.49
CA ASP A 256 22.24 52.91 28.02
C ASP A 256 22.58 53.03 26.53
N TYR A 257 23.57 52.24 26.10
CA TYR A 257 24.10 52.29 24.75
C TYR A 257 23.16 51.73 23.69
N ILE A 258 22.09 51.04 24.09
CA ILE A 258 21.00 50.67 23.15
C ILE A 258 20.46 51.91 22.45
N LYS A 259 20.37 53.06 23.13
CA LYS A 259 19.86 54.32 22.54
C LYS A 259 20.93 55.22 21.97
N ILE A 260 22.14 55.16 22.52
CA ILE A 260 23.25 56.05 22.16
C ILE A 260 23.94 55.56 20.89
N ASP A 261 24.41 54.32 20.91
CA ASP A 261 25.11 53.68 19.79
C ASP A 261 25.01 52.14 19.93
N PRO A 262 23.97 51.52 19.32
CA PRO A 262 23.73 50.08 19.40
C PRO A 262 24.91 49.22 18.89
N GLU A 263 25.78 49.76 18.04
CA GLU A 263 26.93 49.02 17.49
C GLU A 263 27.97 48.70 18.57
N GLN A 264 28.08 49.54 19.61
CA GLN A 264 29.07 49.36 20.67
C GLN A 264 28.63 48.41 21.78
N VAL A 265 27.34 48.04 21.84
CA VAL A 265 26.77 47.20 22.91
C VAL A 265 27.48 45.86 23.01
N GLY A 266 27.78 45.21 21.88
CA GLY A 266 28.52 43.95 21.87
C GLY A 266 29.93 44.08 22.44
N LYS A 267 30.61 45.20 22.15
CA LYS A 267 31.94 45.51 22.70
C LYS A 267 31.87 45.71 24.22
N ILE A 268 30.84 46.40 24.72
CA ILE A 268 30.66 46.62 26.16
C ILE A 268 30.42 45.30 26.90
N LEU A 269 29.50 44.47 26.38
CA LEU A 269 29.17 43.17 26.96
C LEU A 269 30.36 42.20 26.96
N SER A 270 31.31 42.35 26.04
CA SER A 270 32.52 41.52 25.99
C SER A 270 33.44 41.65 27.21
N ILE A 271 33.27 42.72 28.02
CA ILE A 271 34.02 42.93 29.27
C ILE A 271 33.56 41.99 30.39
N ILE A 272 32.33 41.46 30.29
CA ILE A 272 31.82 40.48 31.23
C ILE A 272 32.46 39.12 30.89
N GLU A 273 33.47 38.74 31.66
CA GLU A 273 34.25 37.51 31.46
C GLU A 273 33.42 36.26 31.75
N GLU A 274 32.60 36.29 32.80
CA GLU A 274 31.76 35.17 33.20
C GLU A 274 30.61 34.96 32.19
N ASP A 275 30.58 33.78 31.57
CA ASP A 275 29.63 33.45 30.51
C ASP A 275 28.16 33.58 30.94
N SER A 276 27.81 33.11 32.14
CA SER A 276 26.46 33.17 32.70
C SER A 276 26.00 34.62 32.94
N ALA A 277 26.88 35.47 33.49
CA ALA A 277 26.61 36.88 33.74
C ALA A 277 26.48 37.66 32.43
N ARG A 278 27.32 37.34 31.44
CA ARG A 278 27.26 37.95 30.11
C ARG A 278 25.97 37.58 29.38
N GLU A 279 25.59 36.30 29.43
CA GLU A 279 24.34 35.84 28.82
C GLU A 279 23.11 36.49 29.46
N ASN A 280 23.07 36.58 30.81
CA ASN A 280 22.00 37.31 31.49
C ASN A 280 21.95 38.79 31.09
N ALA A 281 23.10 39.46 30.95
CA ALA A 281 23.16 40.84 30.47
C ALA A 281 22.67 40.99 29.02
N ILE A 282 23.02 40.05 28.13
CA ILE A 282 22.52 39.99 26.75
C ILE A 282 20.98 39.84 26.75
N LEU A 283 20.43 38.96 27.59
CA LEU A 283 18.98 38.76 27.68
C LEU A 283 18.23 40.01 28.18
N GLU A 284 18.80 40.75 29.14
CA GLU A 284 18.23 42.03 29.57
C GLU A 284 18.28 43.09 28.46
N VAL A 285 19.39 43.17 27.72
CA VAL A 285 19.54 44.07 26.56
C VAL A 285 18.52 43.75 25.47
N ILE A 286 18.35 42.46 25.13
CA ILE A 286 17.34 42.02 24.16
C ILE A 286 15.94 42.35 24.66
N SER A 287 15.65 42.09 25.94
CA SER A 287 14.33 42.38 26.51
C SER A 287 13.99 43.86 26.47
N LEU A 288 14.94 44.76 26.73
CA LEU A 288 14.70 46.19 26.65
C LEU A 288 14.56 46.64 25.19
N SER A 289 15.38 46.10 24.30
CA SER A 289 15.32 46.38 22.86
C SER A 289 14.00 45.94 22.23
N LEU A 290 13.38 44.86 22.72
CA LEU A 290 12.08 44.36 22.23
C LEU A 290 10.93 45.35 22.44
N GLU A 291 11.02 46.24 23.44
CA GLU A 291 10.02 47.28 23.65
C GLU A 291 10.22 48.49 22.74
N GLU A 292 11.41 48.66 22.17
CA GLU A 292 11.77 49.84 21.35
C GLU A 292 11.80 49.52 19.85
N ASP A 293 12.58 48.52 19.45
CA ASP A 293 12.70 48.05 18.07
C ASP A 293 13.08 46.56 18.02
N PHE A 294 12.20 45.75 17.44
CA PHE A 294 12.42 44.30 17.28
C PHE A 294 13.65 43.98 16.43
N LYS A 295 14.06 44.86 15.51
CA LYS A 295 15.27 44.66 14.69
C LYS A 295 16.53 44.71 15.54
N LEU A 296 16.58 45.60 16.53
CA LEU A 296 17.66 45.66 17.50
C LEU A 296 17.68 44.40 18.37
N ALA A 297 16.52 43.95 18.83
CA ALA A 297 16.41 42.70 19.57
C ALA A 297 16.91 41.49 18.77
N LEU A 298 16.56 41.40 17.48
CA LEU A 298 17.04 40.34 16.59
C LEU A 298 18.56 40.42 16.40
N LYS A 299 19.11 41.62 16.22
CA LYS A 299 20.55 41.84 16.12
C LYS A 299 21.28 41.37 17.39
N PHE A 300 20.77 41.69 18.57
CA PHE A 300 21.37 41.29 19.83
C PHE A 300 21.18 39.80 20.16
N ALA A 301 20.14 39.16 19.62
CA ALA A 301 19.96 37.71 19.72
C ALA A 301 21.12 36.92 19.07
N GLU A 302 21.85 37.50 18.12
CA GLU A 302 23.06 36.90 17.54
C GLU A 302 24.22 36.78 18.52
N PHE A 303 24.22 37.55 19.62
CA PHE A 303 25.23 37.43 20.68
C PHE A 303 24.97 36.27 21.65
N VAL A 304 23.78 35.64 21.60
CA VAL A 304 23.45 34.48 22.42
C VAL A 304 24.14 33.24 21.86
N LYS A 305 25.02 32.63 22.66
CA LYS A 305 25.81 31.46 22.25
C LYS A 305 25.04 30.15 22.36
N ASP A 306 24.21 29.99 23.39
CA ASP A 306 23.41 28.78 23.57
C ASP A 306 22.24 28.76 22.57
N GLU A 307 22.21 27.75 21.72
CA GLU A 307 21.23 27.63 20.65
C GLU A 307 19.79 27.50 21.18
N ILE A 308 19.58 26.83 22.31
CA ILE A 308 18.26 26.65 22.91
C ILE A 308 17.77 27.98 23.51
N VAL A 309 18.65 28.71 24.19
CA VAL A 309 18.36 30.07 24.69
C VAL A 309 18.06 31.00 23.51
N LYS A 310 18.83 30.92 22.42
CA LYS A 310 18.59 31.70 21.20
C LYS A 310 17.22 31.40 20.61
N ILE A 311 16.83 30.13 20.48
CA ILE A 311 15.48 29.74 20.02
C ILE A 311 14.39 30.34 20.92
N LYS A 312 14.53 30.25 22.25
CA LYS A 312 13.60 30.85 23.21
C LYS A 312 13.48 32.37 23.07
N VAL A 313 14.61 33.06 22.84
CA VAL A 313 14.64 34.49 22.53
C VAL A 313 13.82 34.77 21.28
N LEU A 314 14.10 34.07 20.18
CA LEU A 314 13.44 34.27 18.90
C LEU A 314 11.91 34.05 18.98
N PHE A 315 11.45 33.08 19.77
CA PHE A 315 10.01 32.91 20.06
C PHE A 315 9.39 34.10 20.80
N ASN A 316 10.09 34.75 21.72
CA ASN A 316 9.60 35.99 22.35
C ASN A 316 9.53 37.14 21.33
N ILE A 317 10.48 37.23 20.39
CA ILE A 317 10.44 38.21 19.30
C ILE A 317 9.22 37.97 18.42
N ILE A 318 8.99 36.71 18.01
CA ILE A 318 7.81 36.31 17.23
C ILE A 318 6.52 36.68 17.95
N LYS A 319 6.44 36.48 19.26
CA LYS A 319 5.27 36.88 20.07
C LYS A 319 4.97 38.37 19.95
N LYS A 320 5.98 39.23 20.10
CA LYS A 320 5.82 40.69 19.94
C LYS A 320 5.42 41.07 18.51
N LEU A 321 5.99 40.41 17.51
CA LEU A 321 5.65 40.64 16.09
C LEU A 321 4.22 40.18 15.75
N HIS A 322 3.75 39.12 16.39
CA HIS A 322 2.39 38.63 16.24
C HIS A 322 1.37 39.62 16.81
N ASP A 323 1.66 40.22 17.97
CA ASP A 323 0.84 41.31 18.52
C ASP A 323 0.75 42.51 17.55
N ASN A 324 1.82 42.76 16.78
CA ASN A 324 1.90 43.78 15.74
C ASN A 324 1.42 43.32 14.34
N LYS A 325 0.89 42.09 14.20
CA LYS A 325 0.41 41.48 12.94
C LYS A 325 1.43 41.44 11.77
N ASN A 326 2.72 41.27 12.07
CA ASN A 326 3.78 41.22 11.06
C ASN A 326 4.14 39.77 10.66
N SER A 327 3.30 39.14 9.84
CA SER A 327 3.47 37.72 9.45
C SER A 327 4.73 37.42 8.65
N GLU A 328 5.19 38.33 7.78
CA GLU A 328 6.38 38.12 6.95
C GLU A 328 7.65 38.01 7.81
N SER A 329 7.82 38.91 8.78
CA SER A 329 8.95 38.87 9.70
C SER A 329 8.89 37.63 10.61
N ILE A 330 7.68 37.20 11.00
CA ILE A 330 7.51 35.95 11.75
C ILE A 330 8.00 34.75 10.94
N LEU A 331 7.59 34.62 9.67
CA LEU A 331 8.03 33.52 8.80
C LEU A 331 9.55 33.51 8.62
N THR A 332 10.18 34.68 8.49
CA THR A 332 11.65 34.76 8.40
C THR A 332 12.33 34.23 9.66
N ILE A 333 11.86 34.64 10.84
CA ILE A 333 12.44 34.18 12.13
C ILE A 333 12.15 32.69 12.35
N ILE A 334 10.96 32.22 12.01
CA ILE A 334 10.59 30.80 12.11
C ILE A 334 11.49 29.93 11.23
N ASN A 335 11.80 30.37 10.00
CA ASN A 335 12.75 29.69 9.14
C ASN A 335 14.17 29.71 9.73
N GLN A 336 14.58 30.82 10.35
CA GLN A 336 15.86 30.88 11.07
C GLN A 336 15.91 29.87 12.24
N ILE A 337 14.83 29.74 13.02
CA ILE A 337 14.73 28.74 14.09
C ILE A 337 14.85 27.32 13.52
N ASN A 338 14.14 27.02 12.43
CA ASN A 338 14.24 25.71 11.77
C ASN A 338 15.67 25.41 11.33
N GLN A 339 16.37 26.38 10.75
CA GLN A 339 17.77 26.20 10.33
C GLN A 339 18.71 25.97 11.53
N ILE A 340 18.52 26.68 12.64
CA ILE A 340 19.28 26.44 13.89
C ILE A 340 19.04 25.00 14.36
N ILE A 341 17.79 24.56 14.43
CA ILE A 341 17.45 23.22 14.92
C ILE A 341 18.00 22.13 14.00
N LEU A 342 17.84 22.27 12.68
CA LEU A 342 18.18 21.22 11.72
C LEU A 342 19.68 21.11 11.41
N ASN A 343 20.44 22.22 11.51
CA ASN A 343 21.88 22.24 11.22
C ASN A 343 22.76 22.15 12.47
N SER A 344 22.17 22.12 13.66
CA SER A 344 22.91 22.08 14.90
C SER A 344 23.59 20.72 15.12
N ASN A 345 24.84 20.77 15.60
CA ASN A 345 25.57 19.58 16.05
C ASN A 345 25.31 19.24 17.53
N THR A 346 24.60 20.12 18.26
CA THR A 346 24.35 19.99 19.71
C THR A 346 22.91 19.60 20.02
N ILE A 347 21.96 20.03 19.19
CA ILE A 347 20.54 19.72 19.32
C ILE A 347 20.24 18.34 18.73
N LYS A 348 19.57 17.50 19.52
CA LYS A 348 19.08 16.18 19.07
C LYS A 348 17.57 16.09 19.22
N LEU A 349 16.86 16.10 18.10
CA LEU A 349 15.40 16.00 18.08
C LEU A 349 14.89 14.65 18.61
N SER A 350 15.65 13.57 18.44
CA SER A 350 15.27 12.22 18.85
C SER A 350 15.46 11.93 20.35
N ASP A 351 16.04 12.86 21.11
CA ASP A 351 16.27 12.67 22.54
C ASP A 351 14.95 12.36 23.27
N GLN A 352 15.01 11.42 24.22
CA GLN A 352 13.86 10.94 24.99
C GLN A 352 12.69 10.45 24.11
N ASN A 353 12.99 9.82 22.97
CA ASN A 353 12.00 9.39 21.99
C ASN A 353 11.10 10.56 21.55
N TYR A 354 11.72 11.68 21.16
CA TYR A 354 11.06 12.90 20.70
C TYR A 354 10.20 13.60 21.77
N ARG A 355 10.37 13.27 23.05
CA ARG A 355 9.69 13.95 24.18
C ARG A 355 10.58 15.01 24.83
N ASN A 356 11.23 15.83 24.01
CA ASN A 356 12.12 16.88 24.48
C ASN A 356 11.64 18.27 24.04
N PRO A 357 12.05 19.36 24.74
CA PRO A 357 11.60 20.71 24.43
C PRO A 357 11.96 21.19 23.02
N VAL A 358 13.04 20.67 22.43
CA VAL A 358 13.51 21.12 21.10
C VAL A 358 12.66 20.53 19.98
N TYR A 359 12.23 19.27 20.12
CA TYR A 359 11.22 18.70 19.24
C TYR A 359 9.91 19.48 19.29
N GLU A 360 9.45 19.88 20.48
CA GLU A 360 8.26 20.73 20.61
C GLU A 360 8.44 22.07 19.91
N PHE A 361 9.61 22.73 20.01
CA PHE A 361 9.89 23.95 19.25
C PHE A 361 9.82 23.71 17.74
N PHE A 362 10.42 22.63 17.24
CA PHE A 362 10.38 22.29 15.81
C PHE A 362 8.97 21.97 15.32
N LYS A 363 8.17 21.27 16.12
CA LYS A 363 6.76 21.01 15.79
C LYS A 363 5.95 22.30 15.75
N ASP A 364 6.17 23.19 16.71
CA ASP A 364 5.51 24.49 16.77
C ASP A 364 5.87 25.38 15.57
N THR A 365 7.14 25.39 15.14
CA THR A 365 7.54 26.15 13.95
C THR A 365 6.89 25.63 12.68
N VAL A 366 6.86 24.31 12.46
CA VAL A 366 6.18 23.71 11.29
C VAL A 366 4.68 24.02 11.32
N CYS A 367 4.03 23.96 12.49
CA CYS A 367 2.62 24.34 12.64
C CYS A 367 2.38 25.83 12.34
N ILE A 368 3.29 26.73 12.75
CA ILE A 368 3.19 28.16 12.45
C ILE A 368 3.34 28.43 10.95
N ILE A 369 4.22 27.70 10.26
CA ILE A 369 4.37 27.79 8.80
C ILE A 369 3.10 27.32 8.10
N ALA A 370 2.52 26.20 8.53
CA ALA A 370 1.26 25.70 7.97
C ALA A 370 0.13 26.74 8.07
N GLU A 371 0.12 27.53 9.14
CA GLU A 371 -0.87 28.57 9.39
C GLU A 371 -0.62 29.88 8.62
N LEU A 372 0.62 30.39 8.62
CA LEU A 372 0.94 31.71 8.08
C LEU A 372 1.31 31.70 6.59
N ASP A 373 1.85 30.58 6.08
CA ASP A 373 2.17 30.38 4.67
C ASP A 373 1.13 29.42 4.05
N SER A 374 1.34 28.12 4.23
CA SER A 374 0.45 27.07 3.71
C SER A 374 0.80 25.70 4.29
N PRO A 375 -0.17 24.76 4.42
CA PRO A 375 0.12 23.38 4.77
C PRO A 375 1.10 22.71 3.78
N GLU A 376 1.08 23.07 2.50
CA GLU A 376 2.04 22.61 1.50
C GLU A 376 3.46 23.07 1.80
N ALA A 377 3.67 24.30 2.29
CA ALA A 377 4.99 24.77 2.71
C ALA A 377 5.49 24.00 3.94
N ALA A 378 4.61 23.70 4.89
CA ALA A 378 4.94 22.87 6.05
C ALA A 378 5.29 21.43 5.65
N ASP A 379 4.53 20.82 4.74
CA ASP A 379 4.81 19.48 4.20
C ASP A 379 6.16 19.43 3.47
N LYS A 380 6.53 20.47 2.71
CA LYS A 380 7.87 20.56 2.10
C LYS A 380 9.01 20.51 3.12
N ILE A 381 8.82 21.11 4.30
CA ILE A 381 9.82 21.05 5.37
C ILE A 381 9.91 19.64 5.92
N ILE A 382 8.77 18.98 6.16
CA ILE A 382 8.72 17.60 6.65
C ILE A 382 9.36 16.64 5.63
N THR A 383 8.92 16.68 4.38
CA THR A 383 9.42 15.81 3.31
C THR A 383 10.91 16.03 3.01
N GLY A 384 11.41 17.27 3.20
CA GLY A 384 12.81 17.64 3.07
C GLY A 384 13.75 17.15 4.18
N LEU A 385 13.22 16.59 5.27
CA LEU A 385 14.05 16.05 6.35
C LEU A 385 14.89 14.85 5.87
N SER A 386 16.08 14.65 6.43
CA SER A 386 16.92 13.50 6.06
C SER A 386 16.54 12.21 6.81
N SER A 387 15.89 12.32 7.97
CA SER A 387 15.51 11.17 8.81
C SER A 387 14.07 10.72 8.54
N GLU A 388 13.91 9.52 7.99
CA GLU A 388 12.60 8.89 7.74
C GLU A 388 11.80 8.64 9.02
N GLU A 389 12.47 8.37 10.15
CA GLU A 389 11.80 8.20 11.43
C GLU A 389 11.20 9.52 11.92
N LEU A 390 11.99 10.60 11.89
CA LEU A 390 11.53 11.93 12.28
C LEU A 390 10.36 12.37 11.38
N LYS A 391 10.43 12.12 10.06
CA LYS A 391 9.32 12.38 9.12
C LYS A 391 8.03 11.72 9.58
N LYS A 392 8.06 10.41 9.84
CA LYS A 392 6.87 9.66 10.26
C LYS A 392 6.27 10.22 11.56
N ILE A 393 7.13 10.57 12.52
CA ILE A 393 6.67 11.07 13.81
C ILE A 393 6.07 12.47 13.67
N ILE A 394 6.73 13.40 12.97
CA ILE A 394 6.21 14.75 12.78
C ILE A 394 4.95 14.77 11.91
N THR A 395 4.87 13.95 10.85
CA THR A 395 3.67 13.79 10.02
C THR A 395 2.49 13.30 10.87
N LYS A 396 2.72 12.34 11.77
CA LYS A 396 1.70 11.83 12.68
C LYS A 396 1.23 12.91 13.66
N ASP A 397 2.17 13.62 14.27
CA ASP A 397 1.87 14.63 15.29
C ASP A 397 1.18 15.88 14.71
N LEU A 398 1.43 16.19 13.44
CA LEU A 398 0.82 17.31 12.70
C LEU A 398 -0.24 16.86 11.68
N TYR A 399 -0.74 15.63 11.81
CA TYR A 399 -1.62 15.05 10.80
C TYR A 399 -2.87 15.89 10.57
N ASN A 400 -3.52 16.29 11.65
CA ASN A 400 -4.81 16.99 11.59
C ASN A 400 -4.68 18.43 11.08
N GLU A 401 -3.47 18.98 11.15
CA GLU A 401 -3.12 20.33 10.76
C GLU A 401 -2.79 20.37 9.26
N ILE A 402 -2.01 19.40 8.78
CA ILE A 402 -1.44 19.41 7.43
C ILE A 402 -2.20 18.49 6.46
N TYR A 403 -2.73 17.36 6.92
CA TYR A 403 -3.26 16.30 6.05
C TYR A 403 -4.75 16.00 6.30
N LYS A 404 -5.40 15.42 5.28
CA LYS A 404 -6.78 14.92 5.31
C LYS A 404 -6.86 13.61 4.52
N LEU A 405 -7.69 12.68 4.98
CA LEU A 405 -8.12 11.55 4.16
C LEU A 405 -9.25 12.02 3.23
N VAL A 406 -9.13 11.67 1.95
CA VAL A 406 -10.15 11.92 0.93
C VAL A 406 -10.46 10.61 0.24
N GLU A 407 -11.75 10.32 0.10
CA GLU A 407 -12.23 9.19 -0.70
C GLU A 407 -12.06 9.50 -2.19
N GLU A 408 -11.29 8.66 -2.88
CA GLU A 408 -11.14 8.71 -4.33
C GLU A 408 -11.79 7.48 -4.97
N LYS A 409 -12.54 7.72 -6.05
CA LYS A 409 -13.06 6.64 -6.90
C LYS A 409 -11.96 6.18 -7.85
N GLN A 410 -11.66 4.90 -7.84
CA GLN A 410 -10.75 4.24 -8.77
C GLN A 410 -11.49 3.10 -9.49
N THR A 411 -10.95 2.68 -10.63
CA THR A 411 -11.49 1.57 -11.42
C THR A 411 -10.45 0.48 -11.60
N LYS A 412 -10.87 -0.78 -11.54
CA LYS A 412 -10.05 -1.95 -11.91
C LYS A 412 -10.87 -2.92 -12.74
N VAL A 413 -10.20 -3.81 -13.47
CA VAL A 413 -10.85 -4.92 -14.20
C VAL A 413 -10.76 -6.17 -13.36
N GLU A 414 -11.90 -6.84 -13.12
CA GLU A 414 -11.98 -8.11 -12.40
C GLU A 414 -12.56 -9.21 -13.28
N PRO A 415 -11.95 -10.42 -13.30
CA PRO A 415 -12.50 -11.57 -14.00
C PRO A 415 -13.65 -12.20 -13.20
N ILE A 416 -14.83 -12.26 -13.81
CA ILE A 416 -16.03 -12.91 -13.25
C ILE A 416 -16.32 -14.17 -14.06
N GLY A 417 -16.40 -15.34 -13.41
CA GLY A 417 -16.66 -16.60 -14.11
C GLY A 417 -18.10 -16.70 -14.60
N GLU A 418 -18.29 -16.80 -15.91
CA GLU A 418 -19.62 -16.87 -16.55
C GLU A 418 -19.96 -18.28 -17.04
N PHE A 419 -18.94 -19.06 -17.44
CA PHE A 419 -19.11 -20.41 -17.98
C PHE A 419 -17.97 -21.32 -17.55
N SER A 420 -18.30 -22.57 -17.20
CA SER A 420 -17.33 -23.64 -16.93
C SER A 420 -17.96 -24.98 -17.29
N GLN A 421 -17.43 -25.66 -18.31
CA GLN A 421 -17.85 -27.00 -18.69
C GLN A 421 -16.63 -27.86 -19.02
N PHE A 422 -16.70 -29.17 -18.73
CA PHE A 422 -15.72 -30.13 -19.21
C PHE A 422 -16.37 -31.22 -20.06
N PHE A 423 -15.56 -31.80 -20.95
CA PHE A 423 -15.91 -32.89 -21.85
C PHE A 423 -14.93 -34.04 -21.66
N LEU A 424 -15.44 -35.27 -21.64
CA LEU A 424 -14.62 -36.48 -21.62
C LEU A 424 -14.63 -37.11 -23.02
N LEU A 425 -13.47 -37.56 -23.46
CA LEU A 425 -13.23 -38.11 -24.78
C LEU A 425 -12.39 -39.37 -24.64
N ASN A 426 -12.69 -40.43 -25.38
CA ASN A 426 -11.85 -41.62 -25.37
C ASN A 426 -10.63 -41.41 -26.26
N THR A 427 -9.45 -41.73 -25.75
CA THR A 427 -8.15 -41.44 -26.37
C THR A 427 -7.31 -42.70 -26.52
N TYR A 428 -6.57 -42.80 -27.62
CA TYR A 428 -5.65 -43.90 -27.87
C TYR A 428 -4.42 -43.43 -28.64
N THR A 429 -3.23 -43.62 -28.05
CA THR A 429 -1.95 -43.18 -28.60
C THR A 429 -1.00 -44.34 -28.90
N SER A 430 -1.28 -45.52 -28.37
CA SER A 430 -0.37 -46.66 -28.45
C SER A 430 -0.49 -47.45 -29.77
N GLN A 431 0.65 -47.81 -30.37
CA GLN A 431 0.74 -48.80 -31.45
C GLN A 431 -0.24 -48.59 -32.64
N ILE A 432 -0.51 -47.36 -33.07
CA ILE A 432 -1.53 -47.09 -34.11
C ILE A 432 -1.14 -47.73 -35.45
N ASN A 433 -1.88 -48.75 -35.85
CA ASN A 433 -1.79 -49.41 -37.15
C ASN A 433 -2.94 -48.96 -38.06
N ARG A 434 -2.90 -49.39 -39.33
CA ARG A 434 -3.92 -49.05 -40.34
C ARG A 434 -5.33 -49.39 -39.84
N GLU A 435 -5.53 -50.56 -39.25
CA GLU A 435 -6.84 -51.00 -38.78
C GLU A 435 -7.39 -50.14 -37.64
N VAL A 436 -6.55 -49.66 -36.71
CA VAL A 436 -6.97 -48.72 -35.67
C VAL A 436 -7.31 -47.35 -36.26
N LYS A 437 -6.57 -46.90 -37.27
CA LYS A 437 -6.87 -45.66 -37.99
C LYS A 437 -8.21 -45.77 -38.73
N ASP A 438 -8.43 -46.85 -39.45
CA ASP A 438 -9.67 -47.11 -40.19
C ASP A 438 -10.86 -47.26 -39.23
N PHE A 439 -10.67 -47.95 -38.09
CA PHE A 439 -11.65 -48.03 -37.01
C PHE A 439 -12.08 -46.65 -36.52
N SER A 440 -11.13 -45.77 -36.22
CA SER A 440 -11.44 -44.43 -35.73
C SER A 440 -12.07 -43.54 -36.82
N LEU A 441 -11.55 -43.56 -38.06
CA LEU A 441 -12.07 -42.77 -39.17
C LEU A 441 -13.53 -43.09 -39.52
N LEU A 442 -13.97 -44.33 -39.29
CA LEU A 442 -15.36 -44.74 -39.49
C LEU A 442 -16.30 -44.27 -38.37
N GLY A 443 -15.78 -43.77 -37.24
CA GLY A 443 -16.58 -43.44 -36.05
C GLY A 443 -16.50 -44.49 -34.95
N GLY A 444 -15.57 -45.44 -35.03
CA GLY A 444 -15.38 -46.46 -34.03
C GLY A 444 -14.96 -45.87 -32.68
N ASN A 445 -15.47 -46.45 -31.59
CA ASN A 445 -15.20 -46.00 -30.23
C ASN A 445 -15.11 -47.17 -29.24
N VAL A 446 -14.36 -46.98 -28.15
CA VAL A 446 -14.12 -48.01 -27.12
C VAL A 446 -14.09 -47.35 -25.76
N SER A 447 -14.63 -48.03 -24.75
CA SER A 447 -14.64 -47.52 -23.37
C SER A 447 -13.24 -47.28 -22.80
N SER A 448 -13.09 -46.20 -22.04
CA SER A 448 -11.80 -45.76 -21.48
C SER A 448 -11.12 -46.81 -20.60
N ASN A 449 -11.85 -47.62 -19.84
CA ASN A 449 -11.28 -48.71 -19.02
C ASN A 449 -10.49 -49.71 -19.87
N ILE A 450 -11.00 -50.13 -21.04
CA ILE A 450 -10.33 -51.05 -21.94
C ILE A 450 -9.08 -50.40 -22.54
N LEU A 451 -9.18 -49.13 -22.95
CA LEU A 451 -8.04 -48.38 -23.48
C LEU A 451 -6.92 -48.23 -22.45
N MET A 452 -7.26 -48.19 -21.16
CA MET A 452 -6.32 -48.17 -20.03
C MET A 452 -5.78 -49.57 -19.64
N GLY A 453 -6.25 -50.65 -20.27
CA GLY A 453 -5.90 -52.03 -19.91
C GLY A 453 -6.55 -52.52 -18.62
N ASN A 454 -7.62 -51.87 -18.16
CA ASN A 454 -8.41 -52.30 -17.00
C ASN A 454 -9.53 -53.26 -17.44
N PHE A 455 -9.26 -54.55 -17.31
CA PHE A 455 -10.18 -55.62 -17.69
C PHE A 455 -11.09 -56.12 -16.55
N ASN A 456 -11.23 -55.34 -15.47
CA ASN A 456 -12.15 -55.68 -14.39
C ASN A 456 -13.59 -55.25 -14.74
N PHE A 457 -14.26 -56.01 -15.60
CA PHE A 457 -15.67 -55.85 -15.94
C PHE A 457 -16.32 -57.23 -16.14
N ASN A 458 -17.64 -57.31 -16.00
CA ASN A 458 -18.40 -58.55 -16.21
C ASN A 458 -19.38 -58.44 -17.38
N ILE A 459 -19.49 -57.26 -17.99
CA ILE A 459 -20.38 -56.99 -19.11
C ILE A 459 -19.59 -56.21 -20.17
N ALA A 460 -19.67 -56.68 -21.41
CA ALA A 460 -19.16 -55.99 -22.58
C ALA A 460 -20.29 -55.78 -23.58
N LEU A 461 -20.48 -54.54 -24.03
CA LEU A 461 -21.43 -54.17 -25.06
C LEU A 461 -20.67 -54.03 -26.38
N ILE A 462 -20.92 -54.91 -27.33
CA ILE A 462 -20.29 -54.86 -28.64
C ILE A 462 -21.34 -54.51 -29.66
N SER A 463 -21.22 -53.35 -30.29
CA SER A 463 -22.13 -52.93 -31.35
C SER A 463 -21.37 -52.85 -32.66
N LEU A 464 -21.67 -53.77 -33.57
CA LEU A 464 -21.09 -53.83 -34.92
C LEU A 464 -22.09 -53.26 -35.94
N PHE A 465 -22.75 -52.19 -35.54
CA PHE A 465 -23.98 -51.68 -36.11
C PHE A 465 -23.86 -51.24 -37.58
N SER A 466 -24.75 -51.71 -38.47
CA SER A 466 -24.69 -51.43 -39.92
C SER A 466 -25.51 -50.21 -40.36
N PHE A 467 -25.19 -49.00 -39.88
CA PHE A 467 -25.88 -47.77 -40.31
C PHE A 467 -24.96 -46.54 -40.36
N ASN A 468 -25.40 -45.53 -41.10
CA ASN A 468 -24.66 -44.29 -41.38
C ASN A 468 -24.65 -43.27 -40.23
N PHE A 469 -25.00 -43.65 -38.99
CA PHE A 469 -24.99 -42.76 -37.84
C PHE A 469 -24.34 -43.43 -36.62
N SER A 470 -23.64 -42.62 -35.80
CA SER A 470 -22.98 -43.10 -34.58
C SER A 470 -23.95 -43.08 -33.41
N ILE A 471 -23.85 -44.08 -32.54
CA ILE A 471 -24.53 -44.14 -31.24
C ILE A 471 -23.68 -43.51 -30.11
N PHE A 472 -22.50 -43.00 -30.46
CA PHE A 472 -21.72 -42.09 -29.61
C PHE A 472 -22.36 -40.68 -29.67
N PRO A 473 -22.34 -39.88 -28.59
CA PRO A 473 -21.80 -40.18 -27.26
C PRO A 473 -22.82 -40.85 -26.32
N ILE A 474 -23.99 -41.31 -26.78
CA ILE A 474 -25.05 -41.81 -25.90
C ILE A 474 -24.57 -43.01 -25.06
N ILE A 475 -23.93 -43.99 -25.69
CA ILE A 475 -23.34 -45.14 -24.97
C ILE A 475 -22.26 -44.69 -23.98
N ASP A 476 -21.37 -43.78 -24.39
CA ASP A 476 -20.28 -43.30 -23.53
C ASP A 476 -20.79 -42.51 -22.32
N ARG A 477 -21.85 -41.74 -22.50
CA ARG A 477 -22.54 -41.04 -21.40
C ARG A 477 -23.14 -42.04 -20.41
N VAL A 478 -23.83 -43.08 -20.90
CA VAL A 478 -24.37 -44.14 -20.02
C VAL A 478 -23.24 -44.87 -19.30
N TYR A 479 -22.17 -45.22 -20.01
CA TYR A 479 -20.97 -45.83 -19.44
C TYR A 479 -20.35 -44.98 -18.32
N SER A 480 -20.08 -43.70 -18.59
CA SER A 480 -19.49 -42.76 -17.65
C SER A 480 -20.35 -42.61 -16.39
N GLU A 481 -21.67 -42.46 -16.54
CA GLU A 481 -22.59 -42.35 -15.41
C GLU A 481 -22.68 -43.65 -14.59
N ILE A 482 -22.66 -44.82 -15.23
CA ILE A 482 -22.70 -46.11 -14.53
C ILE A 482 -21.38 -46.37 -13.78
N ASN A 483 -20.24 -46.07 -14.40
CA ASN A 483 -18.93 -46.25 -13.79
C ASN A 483 -18.72 -45.31 -12.58
N TYR A 484 -19.30 -44.10 -12.62
CA TYR A 484 -19.27 -43.17 -11.49
C TYR A 484 -20.22 -43.59 -10.35
N ASN A 485 -21.46 -43.98 -10.68
CA ASN A 485 -22.50 -44.25 -9.68
C ASN A 485 -22.51 -45.68 -9.14
N SER A 486 -21.80 -46.62 -9.78
CA SER A 486 -21.81 -48.02 -9.41
C SER A 486 -20.39 -48.56 -9.26
N LYS A 487 -20.20 -49.50 -8.31
CA LYS A 487 -18.94 -50.27 -8.20
C LYS A 487 -18.80 -51.33 -9.31
N LYS A 488 -19.76 -51.39 -10.25
CA LYS A 488 -19.82 -52.41 -11.29
C LYS A 488 -19.32 -51.78 -12.59
N SER A 489 -18.27 -52.37 -13.15
CA SER A 489 -17.64 -51.91 -14.37
C SER A 489 -18.21 -52.65 -15.57
N ILE A 490 -18.61 -51.89 -16.58
CA ILE A 490 -19.02 -52.38 -17.90
C ILE A 490 -17.99 -51.88 -18.92
N SER A 491 -17.99 -52.48 -20.10
CA SER A 491 -17.18 -51.99 -21.22
C SER A 491 -18.01 -51.92 -22.49
N TYR A 492 -17.55 -51.14 -23.46
CA TYR A 492 -18.18 -51.13 -24.77
C TYR A 492 -17.18 -51.06 -25.92
N TYR A 493 -17.62 -51.51 -27.08
CA TYR A 493 -16.98 -51.39 -28.38
C TYR A 493 -18.04 -51.04 -29.41
N ILE A 494 -17.81 -49.98 -30.17
CA ILE A 494 -18.71 -49.53 -31.23
C ILE A 494 -17.92 -49.52 -32.52
N TYR A 495 -18.44 -50.21 -33.53
CA TYR A 495 -17.96 -50.13 -34.91
C TYR A 495 -19.15 -49.89 -35.84
N PRO A 496 -19.26 -48.69 -36.43
CA PRO A 496 -20.27 -48.42 -37.45
C PRO A 496 -19.86 -49.07 -38.77
N SER A 497 -20.49 -50.20 -39.10
CA SER A 497 -20.31 -50.86 -40.39
C SER A 497 -21.05 -50.09 -41.49
N ILE A 498 -20.37 -49.86 -42.61
CA ILE A 498 -20.92 -49.19 -43.79
C ILE A 498 -20.91 -50.10 -45.04
N LYS A 499 -20.19 -51.22 -44.99
CA LYS A 499 -20.08 -52.21 -46.06
C LYS A 499 -20.60 -53.59 -45.65
N ASP A 500 -21.52 -53.65 -44.69
CA ASP A 500 -22.21 -54.86 -44.24
C ASP A 500 -21.23 -56.01 -43.91
N HIS A 501 -20.22 -55.69 -43.10
CA HIS A 501 -19.20 -56.62 -42.62
C HIS A 501 -18.52 -57.40 -43.75
N ASN A 502 -18.11 -56.72 -44.82
CA ASN A 502 -17.26 -57.33 -45.83
C ASN A 502 -15.91 -57.77 -45.24
N GLN A 503 -15.09 -58.51 -46.01
CA GLN A 503 -13.82 -59.05 -45.50
C GLN A 503 -12.85 -57.98 -44.97
N GLU A 504 -12.90 -56.76 -45.52
CA GLU A 504 -12.06 -55.63 -45.12
C GLU A 504 -12.49 -55.09 -43.75
N GLU A 505 -13.79 -54.85 -43.56
CA GLU A 505 -14.36 -54.45 -42.26
C GLU A 505 -14.17 -55.53 -41.19
N LEU A 506 -14.40 -56.81 -41.54
CA LEU A 506 -14.17 -57.93 -40.62
C LEU A 506 -12.72 -57.98 -40.14
N ASN A 507 -11.74 -57.71 -41.02
CA ASN A 507 -10.33 -57.62 -40.64
C ASN A 507 -10.09 -56.47 -39.65
N VAL A 508 -10.68 -55.30 -39.87
CA VAL A 508 -10.59 -54.15 -38.96
C VAL A 508 -11.22 -54.49 -37.60
N ILE A 509 -12.43 -55.04 -37.60
CA ILE A 509 -13.17 -55.44 -36.40
C ILE A 509 -12.36 -56.48 -35.59
N GLN A 510 -11.92 -57.56 -36.23
CA GLN A 510 -11.16 -58.63 -35.56
C GLN A 510 -9.83 -58.11 -35.00
N THR A 511 -9.09 -57.31 -35.77
CA THR A 511 -7.81 -56.77 -35.35
C THR A 511 -7.96 -55.82 -34.16
N THR A 512 -8.93 -54.91 -34.23
CA THR A 512 -9.14 -53.92 -33.17
C THR A 512 -9.78 -54.52 -31.91
N LEU A 513 -10.73 -55.44 -32.03
CA LEU A 513 -11.27 -56.17 -30.87
C LEU A 513 -10.18 -56.96 -30.13
N LYS A 514 -9.36 -57.74 -30.84
CA LYS A 514 -8.24 -58.49 -30.23
C LYS A 514 -7.26 -57.55 -29.53
N LYS A 515 -6.94 -56.43 -30.18
CA LYS A 515 -5.99 -55.44 -29.67
C LYS A 515 -6.49 -54.72 -28.42
N PHE A 516 -7.75 -54.29 -28.41
CA PHE A 516 -8.31 -53.52 -27.30
C PHE A 516 -8.71 -54.44 -26.14
N PHE A 517 -9.48 -55.49 -26.40
CA PHE A 517 -10.01 -56.35 -25.33
C PHE A 517 -8.99 -57.34 -24.77
N GLN A 518 -7.98 -57.71 -25.57
CA GLN A 518 -6.97 -58.71 -25.22
C GLN A 518 -7.60 -59.91 -24.46
N PRO A 519 -8.47 -60.71 -25.11
CA PRO A 519 -9.32 -61.68 -24.42
C PRO A 519 -8.58 -62.62 -23.44
N GLU A 520 -7.32 -62.93 -23.73
CA GLU A 520 -6.42 -63.74 -22.89
C GLU A 520 -6.09 -63.10 -21.52
N SER A 521 -6.16 -61.78 -21.42
CA SER A 521 -5.93 -61.01 -20.19
C SER A 521 -7.17 -60.91 -19.29
N ILE A 522 -8.35 -61.28 -19.80
CA ILE A 522 -9.63 -61.20 -19.06
C ILE A 522 -9.83 -62.47 -18.24
N LYS A 523 -9.76 -62.33 -16.91
CA LYS A 523 -9.89 -63.46 -15.95
C LYS A 523 -11.30 -63.66 -15.40
N ASN A 524 -12.15 -62.63 -15.44
CA ASN A 524 -13.52 -62.69 -14.95
C ASN A 524 -14.45 -63.33 -15.98
N ARG A 525 -15.59 -63.85 -15.52
CA ARG A 525 -16.68 -64.25 -16.44
C ARG A 525 -17.36 -63.00 -16.99
N VAL A 526 -17.37 -62.85 -18.31
CA VAL A 526 -17.91 -61.70 -19.04
C VAL A 526 -19.08 -62.12 -19.91
N THR A 527 -20.22 -61.45 -19.76
CA THR A 527 -21.31 -61.53 -20.73
C THR A 527 -21.08 -60.46 -21.81
N VAL A 528 -20.88 -60.92 -23.05
CA VAL A 528 -20.72 -60.09 -24.23
C VAL A 528 -22.08 -59.92 -24.89
N PHE A 529 -22.68 -58.75 -24.78
CA PHE A 529 -23.90 -58.42 -25.50
C PHE A 529 -23.55 -57.89 -26.88
N ASN A 530 -23.82 -58.69 -27.91
CA ASN A 530 -23.75 -58.27 -29.30
C ASN A 530 -25.01 -57.46 -29.63
N LEU A 531 -24.88 -56.14 -29.64
CA LEU A 531 -25.93 -55.15 -29.78
C LEU A 531 -26.12 -54.74 -31.24
N ASP A 532 -27.33 -54.92 -31.74
CA ASP A 532 -27.80 -54.31 -32.98
C ASP A 532 -28.98 -53.39 -32.71
N PHE A 533 -29.33 -52.53 -33.67
CA PHE A 533 -30.51 -51.68 -33.58
C PHE A 533 -31.41 -51.77 -34.82
N ILE A 534 -32.71 -51.60 -34.61
CA ILE A 534 -33.70 -51.59 -35.69
C ILE A 534 -34.55 -50.32 -35.65
N PRO A 535 -35.19 -49.95 -36.78
CA PRO A 535 -36.13 -48.85 -36.83
C PRO A 535 -37.24 -48.93 -35.77
N TYR A 536 -37.89 -47.78 -35.55
CA TYR A 536 -38.95 -47.61 -34.56
C TYR A 536 -40.08 -48.65 -34.71
N LEU A 537 -40.49 -49.25 -33.60
CA LEU A 537 -41.60 -50.20 -33.50
C LEU A 537 -42.82 -49.60 -32.80
N GLY A 538 -42.76 -48.32 -32.41
CA GLY A 538 -43.83 -47.60 -31.70
C GLY A 538 -43.72 -47.72 -30.18
N LYS A 539 -42.91 -48.66 -29.68
CA LYS A 539 -42.56 -48.83 -28.27
C LYS A 539 -41.12 -49.36 -28.16
N PRO A 540 -40.32 -48.91 -27.18
CA PRO A 540 -38.96 -49.43 -27.01
C PRO A 540 -38.97 -50.94 -26.85
N SER A 541 -38.34 -51.65 -27.79
CA SER A 541 -38.41 -53.09 -27.91
C SER A 541 -37.03 -53.72 -27.81
N VAL A 542 -36.91 -54.77 -27.01
CA VAL A 542 -35.71 -55.60 -26.86
C VAL A 542 -36.01 -56.97 -27.47
N ILE A 543 -35.25 -57.37 -28.48
CA ILE A 543 -35.35 -58.71 -29.08
C ILE A 543 -34.13 -59.51 -28.62
N LEU A 544 -34.35 -60.65 -27.96
CA LEU A 544 -33.30 -61.54 -27.45
C LEU A 544 -33.29 -62.84 -28.24
N SER A 545 -32.10 -63.33 -28.61
CA SER A 545 -31.95 -64.68 -29.14
C SER A 545 -32.17 -65.71 -28.04
N SER A 546 -33.00 -66.73 -28.31
CA SER A 546 -33.29 -67.88 -27.44
C SER A 546 -32.13 -68.89 -27.33
N ILE A 547 -31.06 -68.73 -28.14
CA ILE A 547 -29.89 -69.62 -28.19
C ILE A 547 -29.07 -69.66 -26.88
N THR A 548 -29.24 -68.69 -25.97
CA THR A 548 -28.43 -68.62 -24.74
C THR A 548 -29.20 -69.06 -23.49
N ASP A 549 -28.55 -69.84 -22.62
CA ASP A 549 -29.17 -70.34 -21.38
C ASP A 549 -29.61 -69.21 -20.40
N ASP A 550 -29.05 -68.01 -20.58
CA ASP A 550 -29.28 -66.84 -19.71
C ASP A 550 -30.51 -65.98 -20.13
N VAL A 551 -31.20 -66.29 -21.23
CA VAL A 551 -32.28 -65.45 -21.81
C VAL A 551 -33.40 -65.18 -20.82
N ASN A 552 -33.87 -66.21 -20.12
CA ASN A 552 -34.96 -66.06 -19.15
C ASN A 552 -34.54 -65.20 -17.96
N THR A 553 -33.27 -65.30 -17.54
CA THR A 553 -32.70 -64.45 -16.48
C THR A 553 -32.63 -63.00 -16.93
N ILE A 554 -32.16 -62.74 -18.16
CA ILE A 554 -32.07 -61.40 -18.74
C ILE A 554 -33.47 -60.80 -18.88
N LYS A 555 -34.42 -61.53 -19.47
CA LYS A 555 -35.82 -61.10 -19.60
C LYS A 555 -36.43 -60.74 -18.24
N SER A 556 -36.22 -61.58 -17.23
CA SER A 556 -36.72 -61.32 -15.87
C SER A 556 -36.13 -60.03 -15.28
N LYS A 557 -34.82 -59.79 -15.45
CA LYS A 557 -34.18 -58.54 -15.00
C LYS A 557 -34.75 -57.31 -15.72
N LEU A 558 -34.93 -57.38 -17.04
CA LEU A 558 -35.47 -56.30 -17.86
C LEU A 558 -36.92 -55.97 -17.47
N VAL A 559 -37.80 -56.97 -17.41
CA VAL A 559 -39.22 -56.78 -17.04
C VAL A 559 -39.33 -56.23 -15.61
N LYS A 560 -38.50 -56.70 -14.67
CA LYS A 560 -38.51 -56.20 -13.28
C LYS A 560 -38.16 -54.70 -13.18
N LYS A 561 -37.33 -54.17 -14.05
CA LYS A 561 -36.80 -52.79 -13.98
C LYS A 561 -37.51 -51.82 -14.90
N LEU A 562 -37.88 -52.28 -16.10
CA LEU A 562 -38.49 -51.44 -17.13
C LEU A 562 -40.01 -51.63 -17.17
N GLY A 563 -40.52 -52.78 -16.74
CA GLY A 563 -41.96 -53.08 -16.69
C GLY A 563 -42.60 -52.91 -18.06
N ASP A 564 -43.80 -52.32 -18.07
CA ASP A 564 -44.58 -52.10 -19.30
C ASP A 564 -44.02 -51.00 -20.20
N ARG A 565 -42.90 -50.35 -19.85
CA ARG A 565 -42.26 -49.33 -20.69
C ARG A 565 -41.56 -49.91 -21.92
N ILE A 566 -41.29 -51.21 -21.93
CA ILE A 566 -40.63 -51.90 -23.03
C ILE A 566 -41.43 -53.12 -23.48
N ASP A 567 -41.15 -53.58 -24.70
CA ASP A 567 -41.50 -54.93 -25.13
C ASP A 567 -40.26 -55.83 -25.11
N VAL A 568 -40.41 -57.08 -24.65
CA VAL A 568 -39.31 -58.07 -24.67
C VAL A 568 -39.74 -59.27 -25.48
N ILE A 569 -39.15 -59.41 -26.66
CA ILE A 569 -39.43 -60.45 -27.64
C ILE A 569 -38.30 -61.48 -27.59
N ILE A 570 -38.64 -62.77 -27.65
CA ILE A 570 -37.67 -63.85 -27.82
C ILE A 570 -37.88 -64.41 -29.22
N ASP A 571 -36.87 -64.30 -30.08
CA ASP A 571 -36.92 -64.74 -31.47
C ASP A 571 -35.54 -65.25 -31.89
N ASP A 572 -35.46 -66.44 -32.47
CA ASP A 572 -34.21 -67.02 -32.97
C ASP A 572 -34.02 -66.87 -34.46
N ASP A 573 -35.10 -66.71 -35.23
CA ASP A 573 -35.03 -66.69 -36.67
C ASP A 573 -34.30 -65.43 -37.16
N LEU A 574 -34.39 -64.34 -36.40
CA LEU A 574 -33.65 -63.10 -36.64
C LEU A 574 -32.13 -63.21 -36.44
N PHE A 575 -31.62 -64.25 -35.76
CA PHE A 575 -30.20 -64.36 -35.39
C PHE A 575 -29.45 -65.51 -36.08
N LYS A 576 -30.12 -66.32 -36.91
CA LYS A 576 -29.50 -67.48 -37.59
C LYS A 576 -28.58 -67.04 -38.75
N GLY A 577 -27.36 -67.59 -38.79
CA GLY A 577 -26.45 -67.48 -39.95
C GLY A 577 -25.65 -66.18 -40.07
N GLY A 578 -25.56 -65.37 -39.01
CA GLY A 578 -24.83 -64.10 -39.03
C GLY A 578 -23.30 -64.25 -38.94
N LYS A 579 -22.56 -63.75 -39.93
CA LYS A 579 -21.08 -63.70 -39.98
C LYS A 579 -20.44 -63.00 -38.76
N THR A 580 -21.19 -62.08 -38.17
CA THR A 580 -20.82 -61.29 -36.99
C THR A 580 -20.67 -62.16 -35.75
N VAL A 581 -21.60 -63.10 -35.53
CA VAL A 581 -21.60 -63.99 -34.38
C VAL A 581 -20.44 -64.98 -34.45
N GLU A 582 -20.19 -65.55 -35.63
CA GLU A 582 -19.04 -66.44 -35.88
C GLU A 582 -17.71 -65.71 -35.61
N SER A 583 -17.60 -64.46 -36.08
CA SER A 583 -16.43 -63.62 -35.85
C SER A 583 -16.20 -63.33 -34.36
N LEU A 584 -17.26 -63.00 -33.61
CA LEU A 584 -17.15 -62.75 -32.17
C LEU A 584 -16.77 -64.04 -31.39
N ASN A 585 -17.35 -65.18 -31.73
CA ASN A 585 -16.99 -66.48 -31.14
C ASN A 585 -15.51 -66.83 -31.38
N SER A 586 -14.94 -66.46 -32.54
CA SER A 586 -13.52 -66.69 -32.83
C SER A 586 -12.57 -65.81 -32.00
N ILE A 587 -13.04 -64.65 -31.51
CA ILE A 587 -12.27 -63.72 -30.70
C ILE A 587 -12.42 -64.03 -29.22
N PHE A 588 -13.66 -64.27 -28.77
CA PHE A 588 -14.02 -64.56 -27.39
C PHE A 588 -14.18 -66.07 -27.17
N TYR A 589 -13.12 -66.82 -27.48
CA TYR A 589 -13.14 -68.29 -27.57
C TYR A 589 -13.02 -69.03 -26.23
N SER A 590 -12.79 -68.34 -25.11
CA SER A 590 -12.61 -68.97 -23.80
C SER A 590 -13.93 -69.15 -23.05
N ASN A 591 -14.00 -70.15 -22.16
CA ASN A 591 -15.18 -70.41 -21.30
C ASN A 591 -15.53 -69.25 -20.34
N ASN A 592 -14.69 -68.20 -20.28
CA ASN A 592 -14.96 -67.00 -19.51
C ASN A 592 -15.96 -66.08 -20.21
N PHE A 593 -16.24 -66.27 -21.50
CA PHE A 593 -17.17 -65.43 -22.26
C PHE A 593 -18.50 -66.14 -22.52
N ASN A 594 -19.60 -65.42 -22.33
CA ASN A 594 -20.92 -65.81 -22.81
C ASN A 594 -21.43 -64.74 -23.78
N ILE A 595 -21.71 -65.09 -25.03
CA ILE A 595 -22.18 -64.13 -26.03
C ILE A 595 -23.70 -64.18 -26.12
N VAL A 596 -24.34 -63.04 -25.88
CA VAL A 596 -25.80 -62.85 -26.00
C VAL A 596 -26.08 -61.90 -27.14
N ASN A 597 -26.81 -62.36 -28.16
CA ASN A 597 -27.27 -61.49 -29.24
C ASN A 597 -28.55 -60.77 -28.83
N LEU A 598 -28.58 -59.45 -29.01
CA LEU A 598 -29.78 -58.67 -28.78
C LEU A 598 -29.93 -57.50 -29.76
N ILE A 599 -31.18 -57.18 -30.05
CA ILE A 599 -31.55 -56.05 -30.91
C ILE A 599 -32.39 -55.07 -30.10
N LEU A 600 -32.09 -53.78 -30.23
CA LEU A 600 -32.86 -52.69 -29.63
C LEU A 600 -33.55 -51.85 -30.72
N SER A 601 -34.77 -51.41 -30.49
CA SER A 601 -35.39 -50.44 -31.40
C SER A 601 -34.82 -49.02 -31.16
N TYR A 602 -34.86 -48.14 -32.16
CA TYR A 602 -34.30 -46.77 -32.09
C TYR A 602 -34.90 -45.87 -30.99
N GLU A 603 -36.05 -46.22 -30.43
CA GLU A 603 -36.62 -45.56 -29.26
C GLU A 603 -35.63 -45.52 -28.08
N PHE A 604 -34.77 -46.53 -27.93
CA PHE A 604 -33.72 -46.54 -26.90
C PHE A 604 -32.69 -45.43 -27.11
N ILE A 605 -32.36 -45.08 -28.36
CA ILE A 605 -31.36 -44.04 -28.65
C ILE A 605 -31.95 -42.66 -28.32
N ASN A 606 -33.25 -42.47 -28.51
CA ASN A 606 -33.92 -41.19 -28.26
C ASN A 606 -34.31 -40.98 -26.79
N ASP A 607 -34.51 -42.05 -26.03
CA ASP A 607 -34.84 -41.99 -24.60
C ASP A 607 -33.66 -42.44 -23.74
N TYR A 608 -32.86 -41.44 -23.34
CA TYR A 608 -31.67 -41.65 -22.53
C TYR A 608 -31.95 -42.40 -21.22
N ASP A 609 -33.06 -42.10 -20.54
CA ASP A 609 -33.38 -42.69 -19.24
C ASP A 609 -33.80 -44.16 -19.38
N ILE A 610 -34.56 -44.48 -20.43
CA ILE A 610 -34.90 -45.87 -20.76
C ILE A 610 -33.64 -46.66 -21.11
N PHE A 611 -32.76 -46.12 -21.95
CA PHE A 611 -31.52 -46.80 -22.34
C PHE A 611 -30.56 -46.99 -21.17
N LYS A 612 -30.35 -45.96 -20.34
CA LYS A 612 -29.59 -46.08 -19.10
C LYS A 612 -30.16 -47.17 -18.19
N THR A 613 -31.47 -47.17 -17.98
CA THR A 613 -32.14 -48.17 -17.13
C THR A 613 -32.00 -49.58 -17.72
N PHE A 614 -32.05 -49.73 -19.05
CA PHE A 614 -31.80 -51.00 -19.74
C PHE A 614 -30.39 -51.52 -19.45
N ILE A 615 -29.34 -50.73 -19.68
CA ILE A 615 -27.96 -51.15 -19.42
C ILE A 615 -27.77 -51.49 -17.94
N GLN A 616 -28.31 -50.68 -17.02
CA GLN A 616 -28.29 -50.96 -15.58
C GLN A 616 -29.02 -52.25 -15.20
N SER A 617 -30.00 -52.69 -15.98
CA SER A 617 -30.74 -53.93 -15.73
C SER A 617 -29.95 -55.17 -16.14
N LEU A 618 -28.99 -55.05 -17.05
CA LEU A 618 -28.12 -56.17 -17.44
C LEU A 618 -27.08 -56.48 -16.36
N ILE A 619 -26.63 -55.45 -15.64
CA ILE A 619 -25.65 -55.43 -14.55
C ILE A 619 -26.13 -56.18 -13.29
#